data_AF-A0A2D5W9Y6-F1
#
_entry.id   AF-A0A2D5W9Y6-F1
#
_cell.length_a   1.000
_cell.length_b   1.000
_cell.length_c   1.000
_cell.angle_alpha   90.00
_cell.angle_beta   90.00
_cell.angle_gamma   90.00
#
_symmetry.space_group_name_H-M   'P 1'
#
loop_
_entity.id
_entity.type
_entity.pdbx_description
1 polymer ?
#
loop_
_entity_poly.entity_id
_entity_poly.type
_entity_poly.pdbx_seq_one_letter_code
_entity_poly.pdbx_strand_id
1 'polypeptide(L)'
;MLTVDPFVRRWLKVSIVAGTLLIFGWIVAVDGLGAFSFAMGGSVLIMATLMVTLGAILSLQIGSSASPVSGTIFVTTLVLCLVALALGRHTVDDVALLTPLLVGACVAVCAANDSSQDYKTLQLCGVRVQDGFLAQLLGTLAGCLVVPVVVYVAHEAYTLGSPELIAPQGQMFATLVEGLLLESRLPWAPIQVGLLVGLGAVAMEVLGAKRGLMLPSMALAVGIYLPAFIGLGILVGAGARRLAEGPSKAGQGATHESILTSAGMITGAAAFELLLGLGILFGFRQEALELFHPSGLTADLLAWLGISALALILFINSRRAQTQH
;
A
#
# COMPACT_ATOMS: atom_id res chain seq x y z
N MET A 1 -15.38 -18.66 16.99
CA MET A 1 -15.03 -17.29 17.44
C MET A 1 -13.79 -17.41 18.32
N LEU A 2 -12.69 -16.74 17.98
CA LEU A 2 -11.52 -16.66 18.86
C LEU A 2 -11.95 -15.98 20.18
N THR A 3 -12.00 -16.73 21.27
CA THR A 3 -12.30 -16.20 22.60
C THR A 3 -11.07 -15.47 23.10
N VAL A 4 -11.01 -14.16 22.85
CA VAL A 4 -9.97 -13.30 23.42
C VAL A 4 -10.19 -13.22 24.93
N ASP A 5 -9.14 -13.56 25.69
CA ASP A 5 -9.16 -13.52 27.14
C ASP A 5 -9.65 -12.13 27.64
N PRO A 6 -10.53 -12.07 28.65
CA PRO A 6 -11.08 -10.81 29.18
C PRO A 6 -9.99 -9.81 29.62
N PHE A 7 -8.86 -10.29 30.15
CA PHE A 7 -7.71 -9.48 30.53
C PHE A 7 -7.10 -8.82 29.29
N VAL A 8 -6.80 -9.61 28.26
CA VAL A 8 -6.22 -9.10 26.99
C VAL A 8 -7.17 -8.11 26.32
N ARG A 9 -8.47 -8.41 26.28
CA ARG A 9 -9.49 -7.48 25.75
C ARG A 9 -9.50 -6.14 26.47
N ARG A 10 -9.30 -6.13 27.79
CA ARG A 10 -9.22 -4.89 28.58
C ARG A 10 -8.00 -4.07 28.17
N TRP A 11 -6.83 -4.70 28.07
CA TRP A 11 -5.60 -4.01 27.67
C TRP A 11 -5.63 -3.48 26.24
N LEU A 12 -6.26 -4.19 25.31
CA LEU A 12 -6.49 -3.70 23.95
C LEU A 12 -7.37 -2.44 23.93
N LYS A 13 -8.40 -2.38 24.78
CA LYS A 13 -9.22 -1.16 24.90
C LYS A 13 -8.40 -0.01 25.51
N VAL A 14 -7.59 -0.31 26.52
CA VAL A 14 -6.71 0.69 27.16
C VAL A 14 -5.70 1.25 26.16
N SER A 15 -5.09 0.42 25.30
CA SER A 15 -4.13 0.90 24.30
C SER A 15 -4.77 1.80 23.25
N ILE A 16 -5.99 1.47 22.79
CA ILE A 16 -6.74 2.33 21.85
C ILE A 16 -7.06 3.69 22.51
N VAL A 17 -7.54 3.68 23.75
CA VAL A 17 -7.85 4.91 24.48
C VAL A 17 -6.59 5.73 24.71
N ALA A 18 -5.49 5.10 25.13
CA ALA A 18 -4.21 5.78 25.34
C ALA A 18 -3.67 6.41 24.04
N GLY A 19 -3.69 5.68 22.92
CA GLY A 19 -3.27 6.21 21.62
C GLY A 19 -4.15 7.37 21.15
N THR A 20 -5.46 7.28 21.35
CA THR A 20 -6.41 8.35 21.01
C THR A 20 -6.17 9.59 21.86
N LEU A 21 -5.96 9.41 23.17
CA LEU A 21 -5.65 10.52 24.09
C LEU A 21 -4.29 11.15 23.78
N LEU A 22 -3.31 10.37 23.31
CA LEU A 22 -2.01 10.89 22.90
C LEU A 22 -2.13 11.78 21.66
N ILE A 23 -2.84 11.31 20.62
CA ILE A 23 -3.09 12.12 19.42
C ILE A 23 -3.89 13.37 19.77
N PHE A 24 -4.96 13.23 20.54
CA PHE A 24 -5.78 14.37 20.96
C PHE A 24 -4.98 15.36 21.81
N GLY A 25 -4.20 14.88 22.77
CA GLY A 25 -3.32 15.68 23.60
C GLY A 25 -2.25 16.42 22.78
N TRP A 26 -1.70 15.77 21.75
CA TRP A 26 -0.79 16.42 20.81
C TRP A 26 -1.47 17.54 20.02
N ILE A 27 -2.68 17.32 19.48
CA ILE A 27 -3.43 18.38 18.78
C ILE A 27 -3.70 19.56 19.73
N VAL A 28 -4.12 19.28 20.97
CA VAL A 28 -4.37 20.33 21.98
C VAL A 28 -3.09 21.05 22.37
N ALA A 29 -1.95 20.38 22.41
CA ALA A 29 -0.67 21.01 22.73
C ALA A 29 -0.19 21.95 21.61
N VAL A 30 -0.48 21.64 20.35
CA VAL A 30 -0.02 22.43 19.19
C VAL A 30 -1.01 23.54 18.81
N ASP A 31 -2.31 23.25 18.77
CA ASP A 31 -3.36 24.18 18.30
C ASP A 31 -4.18 24.79 19.45
N GLY A 32 -4.05 24.27 20.66
CA GLY A 32 -4.87 24.65 21.81
C GLY A 32 -6.18 23.84 21.91
N LEU A 33 -6.93 24.09 22.97
CA LEU A 33 -8.24 23.47 23.17
C LEU A 33 -9.32 24.28 22.43
N GLY A 34 -9.82 23.77 21.31
CA GLY A 34 -10.82 24.47 20.50
C GLY A 34 -11.67 23.54 19.63
N ALA A 35 -12.58 24.11 18.85
CA ALA A 35 -13.47 23.37 17.95
C ALA A 35 -12.69 22.51 16.93
N PHE A 36 -11.54 23.01 16.46
CA PHE A 36 -10.63 22.26 15.60
C PHE A 36 -10.11 20.99 16.26
N SER A 37 -9.56 21.10 17.47
CA SER A 37 -9.00 19.95 18.19
C SER A 37 -10.03 18.83 18.43
N PHE A 38 -11.27 19.19 18.77
CA PHE A 38 -12.36 18.22 18.92
C PHE A 38 -12.81 17.61 17.59
N ALA A 39 -13.05 18.43 16.57
CA ALA A 39 -13.51 17.94 15.27
C ALA A 39 -12.43 17.07 14.60
N MET A 40 -11.18 17.51 14.64
CA MET A 40 -10.04 16.80 14.05
C MET A 40 -9.74 15.52 14.82
N GLY A 41 -9.69 15.56 16.15
CA GLY A 41 -9.50 14.37 16.98
C GLY A 41 -10.61 13.33 16.78
N GLY A 42 -11.87 13.78 16.71
CA GLY A 42 -13.00 12.91 16.40
C GLY A 42 -12.92 12.31 15.00
N SER A 43 -12.54 13.11 14.01
CA SER A 43 -12.41 12.66 12.62
C SER A 43 -11.30 11.63 12.45
N VAL A 44 -10.12 11.87 13.06
CA VAL A 44 -9.01 10.91 13.07
C VAL A 44 -9.44 9.60 13.74
N LEU A 45 -10.13 9.66 14.88
CA LEU A 45 -10.59 8.44 15.57
C LEU A 45 -11.56 7.62 14.71
N ILE A 46 -12.55 8.29 14.11
CA ILE A 46 -13.54 7.64 13.24
C ILE A 46 -12.84 7.03 12.03
N MET A 47 -12.01 7.82 11.34
CA MET A 47 -11.33 7.37 10.13
C MET A 47 -10.34 6.24 10.42
N ALA A 48 -9.52 6.37 11.47
CA ALA A 48 -8.59 5.32 11.87
C ALA A 48 -9.34 4.04 12.21
N THR A 49 -10.44 4.10 12.97
CA THR A 49 -11.22 2.89 13.32
C THR A 49 -11.79 2.20 12.07
N LEU A 50 -12.39 2.97 11.16
CA LEU A 50 -12.96 2.43 9.92
C LEU A 50 -11.87 1.85 9.01
N MET A 51 -10.79 2.59 8.79
CA MET A 51 -9.75 2.22 7.83
C MET A 51 -8.83 1.11 8.36
N VAL A 52 -8.56 1.05 9.67
CA VAL A 52 -7.85 -0.07 10.30
C VAL A 52 -8.64 -1.36 10.13
N THR A 53 -9.96 -1.30 10.35
CA THR A 53 -10.84 -2.46 10.18
C THR A 53 -10.88 -2.91 8.73
N LEU A 54 -11.02 -1.95 7.80
CA LEU A 54 -11.03 -2.22 6.37
C LEU A 54 -9.70 -2.82 5.90
N GLY A 55 -8.56 -2.23 6.30
CA GLY A 55 -7.22 -2.74 5.98
C GLY A 55 -7.02 -4.17 6.47
N ALA A 56 -7.33 -4.45 7.73
CA ALA A 56 -7.24 -5.81 8.29
C ALA A 56 -8.10 -6.84 7.53
N ILE A 57 -9.33 -6.47 7.15
CA ILE A 57 -10.21 -7.37 6.38
C ILE A 57 -9.67 -7.61 4.97
N LEU A 58 -9.21 -6.56 4.30
CA LEU A 58 -8.71 -6.65 2.93
C LEU A 58 -7.42 -7.47 2.87
N SER A 59 -6.46 -7.25 3.78
CA SER A 59 -5.25 -8.07 3.80
C SER A 59 -5.55 -9.56 4.00
N LEU A 60 -6.54 -9.90 4.81
CA LEU A 60 -6.94 -11.28 5.06
C LEU A 60 -7.64 -11.97 3.87
N GLN A 61 -8.24 -11.18 2.98
CA GLN A 61 -9.00 -11.66 1.80
C GLN A 61 -8.15 -11.70 0.53
N ILE A 62 -7.47 -10.60 0.22
CA ILE A 62 -6.73 -10.42 -1.04
C ILE A 62 -5.20 -10.36 -0.85
N GLY A 63 -4.73 -10.32 0.40
CA GLY A 63 -3.31 -10.12 0.72
C GLY A 63 -2.94 -8.64 0.84
N SER A 64 -1.95 -8.34 1.68
CA SER A 64 -1.43 -7.00 1.94
C SER A 64 -0.84 -6.36 0.68
N SER A 65 -0.17 -7.15 -0.16
CA SER A 65 0.43 -6.67 -1.41
C SER A 65 -0.59 -6.13 -2.42
N ALA A 66 -1.84 -6.58 -2.36
CA ALA A 66 -2.94 -6.11 -3.21
C ALA A 66 -3.93 -5.21 -2.44
N SER A 67 -3.73 -5.04 -1.14
CA SER A 67 -4.62 -4.23 -0.31
C SER A 67 -4.53 -2.74 -0.72
N PRO A 68 -5.66 -2.04 -0.88
CA PRO A 68 -5.70 -0.65 -1.34
C PRO A 68 -5.37 0.34 -0.22
N VAL A 69 -4.27 0.12 0.52
CA VAL A 69 -3.86 0.96 1.66
C VAL A 69 -3.76 2.42 1.25
N SER A 70 -3.10 2.71 0.12
CA SER A 70 -2.99 4.08 -0.38
C SER A 70 -4.36 4.72 -0.68
N GLY A 71 -5.36 3.94 -1.13
CA GLY A 71 -6.74 4.38 -1.26
C GLY A 71 -7.41 4.71 0.08
N THR A 72 -7.20 3.87 1.11
CA THR A 72 -7.73 4.14 2.47
C THR A 72 -7.17 5.43 3.08
N ILE A 73 -5.90 5.73 2.82
CA ILE A 73 -5.25 6.95 3.29
C ILE A 73 -5.68 8.16 2.46
N PHE A 74 -5.91 7.99 1.16
CA PHE A 74 -6.48 9.04 0.32
C PHE A 74 -7.87 9.49 0.83
N VAL A 75 -8.77 8.54 1.11
CA VAL A 75 -10.08 8.85 1.69
C VAL A 75 -9.96 9.52 3.06
N THR A 76 -9.04 9.03 3.90
CA THR A 76 -8.77 9.67 5.21
C THR A 76 -8.29 11.10 5.04
N THR A 77 -7.38 11.34 4.09
CA THR A 77 -6.87 12.68 3.77
C THR A 77 -7.99 13.60 3.33
N LEU A 78 -8.86 13.14 2.42
CA LEU A 78 -10.02 13.90 1.97
C LEU A 78 -10.92 14.31 3.14
N VAL A 79 -11.25 13.38 4.05
CA VAL A 79 -12.10 13.67 5.21
C VAL A 79 -11.44 14.68 6.15
N LEU A 80 -10.16 14.50 6.51
CA LEU A 80 -9.48 15.42 7.41
C LEU A 80 -9.36 16.83 6.80
N CYS A 81 -9.05 16.91 5.50
CA CYS A 81 -8.98 18.19 4.80
C CYS A 81 -10.35 18.87 4.72
N LEU A 82 -11.45 18.13 4.46
CA LEU A 82 -12.80 18.69 4.47
C LEU A 82 -13.21 19.23 5.85
N VAL A 83 -12.83 18.53 6.92
CA VAL A 83 -13.09 18.98 8.30
C VAL A 83 -12.28 20.23 8.63
N ALA A 84 -11.01 20.27 8.21
CA ALA A 84 -10.17 21.47 8.33
C ALA A 84 -10.79 22.67 7.59
N LEU A 85 -11.19 22.49 6.33
CA LEU A 85 -11.87 23.52 5.54
C LEU A 85 -13.16 24.01 6.17
N ALA A 86 -14.01 23.10 6.68
CA ALA A 86 -15.27 23.45 7.34
C ALA A 86 -15.06 24.34 8.58
N LEU A 87 -13.86 24.30 9.17
CA LEU A 87 -13.45 25.13 10.30
C LEU A 87 -12.58 26.32 9.88
N GLY A 88 -12.49 26.61 8.59
CA GLY A 88 -11.74 27.74 8.05
C GLY A 88 -10.22 27.53 8.03
N ARG A 89 -9.74 26.30 8.13
CA ARG A 89 -8.30 25.95 8.04
C ARG A 89 -7.94 25.60 6.60
N HIS A 90 -7.13 26.43 5.96
CA HIS A 90 -6.82 26.40 4.53
C HIS A 90 -5.44 26.99 4.20
N THR A 91 -4.56 27.07 5.20
CA THR A 91 -3.22 27.63 5.06
C THR A 91 -2.15 26.54 4.97
N VAL A 92 -0.94 26.91 4.54
CA VAL A 92 0.20 25.98 4.52
C VAL A 92 0.54 25.49 5.94
N ASP A 93 0.35 26.35 6.96
CA ASP A 93 0.55 25.97 8.36
C ASP A 93 -0.44 24.85 8.78
N ASP A 94 -1.66 24.86 8.26
CA ASP A 94 -2.65 23.80 8.51
C ASP A 94 -2.23 22.46 7.88
N VAL A 95 -1.52 22.49 6.75
CA VAL A 95 -0.95 21.26 6.15
C VAL A 95 0.08 20.64 7.09
N ALA A 96 0.91 21.44 7.74
CA ALA A 96 1.87 20.96 8.73
C ALA A 96 1.18 20.35 9.96
N LEU A 97 0.00 20.86 10.36
CA LEU A 97 -0.80 20.29 11.45
C LEU A 97 -1.45 18.95 11.05
N LEU A 98 -1.93 18.84 9.81
CA LEU A 98 -2.61 17.64 9.31
C LEU A 98 -1.64 16.49 9.02
N THR A 99 -0.43 16.79 8.57
CA THR A 99 0.54 15.79 8.11
C THR A 99 0.84 14.71 9.17
N PRO A 100 1.18 15.03 10.44
CA PRO A 100 1.42 14.03 11.47
C PRO A 100 0.19 13.15 11.76
N LEU A 101 -1.02 13.72 11.67
CA LEU A 101 -2.27 12.99 11.87
C LEU A 101 -2.51 11.97 10.76
N LEU A 102 -2.24 12.36 9.51
CA LEU A 102 -2.32 11.50 8.34
C LEU A 102 -1.27 10.39 8.37
N VAL A 103 -0.03 10.73 8.76
CA VAL A 103 1.03 9.74 8.97
C VAL A 103 0.65 8.75 10.07
N GLY A 104 0.12 9.22 11.20
CA GLY A 104 -0.36 8.36 12.28
C GLY A 104 -1.49 7.42 11.84
N ALA A 105 -2.47 7.93 11.09
CA ALA A 105 -3.54 7.12 10.51
C ALA A 105 -2.98 6.09 9.49
N CYS A 106 -2.04 6.50 8.64
CA CYS A 106 -1.35 5.63 7.70
C CYS A 106 -0.64 4.47 8.40
N VAL A 107 0.20 4.78 9.39
CA VAL A 107 0.91 3.77 10.17
C VAL A 107 -0.06 2.82 10.86
N ALA A 108 -1.15 3.31 11.44
CA ALA A 108 -2.15 2.46 12.07
C ALA A 108 -2.80 1.49 11.08
N VAL A 109 -3.18 1.97 9.89
CA VAL A 109 -3.78 1.14 8.84
C VAL A 109 -2.79 0.11 8.30
N CYS A 110 -1.56 0.52 7.96
CA CYS A 110 -0.52 -0.37 7.47
C CYS A 110 -0.18 -1.45 8.51
N ALA A 111 0.02 -1.05 9.77
CA ALA A 111 0.33 -1.99 10.84
C ALA A 111 -0.79 -3.00 11.02
N ALA A 112 -2.06 -2.58 11.01
CA ALA A 112 -3.20 -3.49 11.12
C ALA A 112 -3.34 -4.42 9.91
N ASN A 113 -3.14 -3.89 8.71
CA ASN A 113 -3.18 -4.62 7.45
C ASN A 113 -2.16 -5.76 7.46
N ASP A 114 -0.88 -5.44 7.66
CA ASP A 114 0.21 -6.41 7.56
C ASP A 114 0.22 -7.38 8.76
N SER A 115 0.05 -6.86 9.98
CA SER A 115 -0.01 -7.72 11.18
C SER A 115 -1.14 -8.74 11.09
N SER A 116 -2.31 -8.37 10.55
CA SER A 116 -3.43 -9.32 10.44
C SER A 116 -3.07 -10.50 9.54
N GLN A 117 -2.37 -10.25 8.43
CA GLN A 117 -1.93 -11.30 7.52
C GLN A 117 -0.79 -12.14 8.11
N ASP A 118 0.18 -11.51 8.76
CA ASP A 118 1.29 -12.20 9.40
C ASP A 118 0.79 -13.10 10.53
N TYR A 119 -0.13 -12.60 11.35
CA TYR A 119 -0.71 -13.37 12.45
C TYR A 119 -1.51 -14.57 11.96
N LYS A 120 -2.24 -14.43 10.84
CA LYS A 120 -2.90 -15.57 10.19
C LYS A 120 -1.87 -16.58 9.67
N THR A 121 -0.77 -16.12 9.09
CA THR A 121 0.31 -16.98 8.59
C THR A 121 0.96 -17.75 9.73
N LEU A 122 1.30 -17.09 10.85
CA LEU A 122 1.83 -17.73 12.05
C LEU A 122 0.89 -18.82 12.58
N GLN A 123 -0.42 -18.52 12.67
CA GLN A 123 -1.43 -19.48 13.10
C GLN A 123 -1.51 -20.71 12.17
N LEU A 124 -1.44 -20.50 10.85
CA LEU A 124 -1.43 -21.59 9.87
C LEU A 124 -0.17 -22.46 9.96
N CYS A 125 0.96 -21.86 10.32
CA CYS A 125 2.22 -22.57 10.58
C CYS A 125 2.28 -23.23 11.98
N GLY A 126 1.23 -23.12 12.80
CA GLY A 126 1.22 -23.65 14.16
C GLY A 126 2.06 -22.85 15.17
N VAL A 127 2.49 -21.64 14.81
CA VAL A 127 3.26 -20.73 15.66
C VAL A 127 2.31 -19.79 16.40
N ARG A 128 2.57 -19.53 17.69
CA ARG A 128 1.74 -18.57 18.45
C ARG A 128 2.02 -17.16 17.96
N VAL A 129 0.97 -16.38 17.73
CA VAL A 129 1.05 -14.98 17.26
C VAL A 129 2.01 -14.12 18.09
N GLN A 130 1.98 -14.28 19.41
CA GLN A 130 2.85 -13.54 20.34
C GLN A 130 4.35 -13.76 20.09
N ASP A 131 4.73 -14.91 19.54
CA ASP A 131 6.13 -15.23 19.27
C ASP A 131 6.65 -14.45 18.03
N GLY A 132 5.75 -14.00 17.15
CA GLY A 132 6.08 -13.16 15.98
C GLY A 132 6.11 -11.66 16.25
N PHE A 133 5.56 -11.20 17.37
CA PHE A 133 5.42 -9.76 17.67
C PHE A 133 6.78 -9.04 17.73
N LEU A 134 7.79 -9.66 18.36
CA LEU A 134 9.12 -9.07 18.46
C LEU A 134 9.75 -8.91 17.07
N ALA A 135 9.61 -9.91 16.20
CA ALA A 135 10.13 -9.84 14.83
C ALA A 135 9.45 -8.70 14.04
N GLN A 136 8.13 -8.55 14.18
CA GLN A 136 7.37 -7.47 13.53
C GLN A 136 7.78 -6.08 14.05
N LEU A 137 7.98 -5.95 15.36
CA LEU A 137 8.46 -4.71 15.96
C LEU A 137 9.88 -4.35 15.48
N LEU A 138 10.80 -5.30 15.52
CA LEU A 138 12.18 -5.09 15.06
C LEU A 138 12.24 -4.79 13.55
N GLY A 139 11.44 -5.48 12.74
CA GLY A 139 11.32 -5.21 11.31
C GLY A 139 10.79 -3.81 11.02
N THR A 140 9.76 -3.36 11.77
CA THR A 140 9.23 -2.00 11.66
C THR A 140 10.26 -0.96 12.05
N LEU A 141 10.96 -1.16 13.18
CA LEU A 141 12.02 -0.24 13.63
C LEU A 141 13.18 -0.16 12.64
N ALA A 142 13.59 -1.29 12.08
CA ALA A 142 14.59 -1.32 11.02
C ALA A 142 14.11 -0.56 9.77
N GLY A 143 12.84 -0.75 9.38
CA GLY A 143 12.21 -0.01 8.29
C GLY A 143 12.21 1.50 8.52
N CYS A 144 11.88 1.96 9.72
CA CYS A 144 11.92 3.37 10.10
C CYS A 144 13.32 4.00 9.98
N LEU A 145 14.38 3.20 10.05
CA LEU A 145 15.76 3.67 9.89
C LEU A 145 16.23 3.58 8.44
N VAL A 146 15.97 2.46 7.76
CA VAL A 146 16.48 2.17 6.42
C VAL A 146 15.72 2.92 5.35
N VAL A 147 14.38 2.97 5.42
CA VAL A 147 13.55 3.57 4.36
C VAL A 147 13.86 5.05 4.15
N PRO A 148 13.97 5.91 5.19
CA PRO A 148 14.34 7.31 4.99
C PRO A 148 15.71 7.49 4.33
N VAL A 149 16.70 6.66 4.68
CA VAL A 149 18.03 6.70 4.07
C VAL A 149 17.96 6.33 2.59
N VAL A 150 17.21 5.28 2.25
CA VAL A 150 17.01 4.86 0.85
C VAL A 150 16.30 5.95 0.04
N VAL A 151 15.25 6.54 0.59
CA VAL A 151 14.51 7.64 -0.06
C VAL A 151 15.40 8.86 -0.25
N TYR A 152 16.23 9.21 0.73
CA TYR A 152 17.20 10.29 0.63
C TYR A 152 18.22 10.03 -0.49
N VAL A 153 18.80 8.82 -0.54
CA VAL A 153 19.74 8.43 -1.59
C VAL A 153 19.11 8.53 -2.98
N ALA A 154 17.88 8.03 -3.13
CA ALA A 154 17.16 8.09 -4.39
C ALA A 154 16.86 9.54 -4.81
N HIS A 155 16.49 10.40 -3.85
CA HIS A 155 16.24 11.81 -4.12
C HIS A 155 17.51 12.54 -4.57
N GLU A 156 18.64 12.34 -3.89
CA GLU A 156 19.90 12.98 -4.30
C GLU A 156 20.41 12.46 -5.66
N ALA A 157 20.17 11.19 -5.98
CA ALA A 157 20.63 10.60 -7.24
C ALA A 157 19.77 10.98 -8.45
N TYR A 158 18.45 11.06 -8.30
CA TYR A 158 17.51 11.19 -9.42
C TYR A 158 16.42 12.28 -9.25
N THR A 159 16.38 12.95 -8.10
CA THR A 159 15.33 13.91 -7.70
C THR A 159 13.92 13.30 -7.69
N LEU A 160 13.36 13.07 -6.50
CA LEU A 160 12.00 12.55 -6.36
C LEU A 160 10.97 13.47 -7.03
N GLY A 161 10.13 12.93 -7.92
CA GLY A 161 9.14 13.67 -8.71
C GLY A 161 9.63 14.12 -10.09
N SER A 162 10.90 13.85 -10.44
CA SER A 162 11.43 14.06 -11.79
C SER A 162 10.90 13.00 -12.78
N PRO A 163 11.08 13.19 -14.10
CA PRO A 163 10.83 12.14 -15.10
C PRO A 163 11.64 10.86 -14.84
N GLU A 164 12.82 10.98 -14.24
CA GLU A 164 13.71 9.87 -13.91
C GLU A 164 13.25 9.12 -12.66
N LEU A 165 12.63 9.80 -11.69
CA LEU A 165 12.08 9.20 -10.46
C LEU A 165 10.67 9.71 -10.17
N ILE A 166 9.71 9.22 -10.94
CA ILE A 166 8.31 9.64 -10.83
C ILE A 166 7.73 9.18 -9.48
N ALA A 167 7.09 10.11 -8.76
CA ALA A 167 6.41 9.84 -7.50
C ALA A 167 4.88 9.99 -7.65
N PRO A 168 4.20 9.12 -8.41
CA PRO A 168 2.81 9.32 -8.81
C PRO A 168 1.84 9.35 -7.63
N GLN A 169 2.10 8.53 -6.60
CA GLN A 169 1.30 8.51 -5.38
C GLN A 169 1.49 9.81 -4.58
N GLY A 170 2.74 10.25 -4.41
CA GLY A 170 3.05 11.51 -3.73
C GLY A 170 2.41 12.71 -4.43
N GLN A 171 2.47 12.74 -5.76
CA GLN A 171 1.85 13.78 -6.57
C GLN A 171 0.32 13.77 -6.45
N MET A 172 -0.32 12.61 -6.39
CA MET A 172 -1.76 12.51 -6.14
C MET A 172 -2.17 13.09 -4.78
N PHE A 173 -1.39 12.82 -3.72
CA PHE A 173 -1.63 13.42 -2.40
C PHE A 173 -1.38 14.94 -2.41
N ALA A 174 -0.30 15.40 -3.05
CA ALA A 174 0.00 16.82 -3.20
C ALA A 174 -1.14 17.56 -3.91
N THR A 175 -1.58 17.07 -5.07
CA THR A 175 -2.69 17.67 -5.83
C THR A 175 -3.99 17.70 -5.04
N LEU A 176 -4.28 16.66 -4.22
CA LEU A 176 -5.46 16.69 -3.35
C LEU A 176 -5.33 17.76 -2.27
N VAL A 177 -4.21 17.79 -1.56
CA VAL A 177 -3.98 18.75 -0.46
C VAL A 177 -3.98 20.18 -1.00
N GLU A 178 -3.27 20.45 -2.10
CA GLU A 178 -3.25 21.75 -2.77
C GLU A 178 -4.63 22.15 -3.28
N GLY A 179 -5.29 21.29 -4.05
CA GLY A 179 -6.59 21.58 -4.64
C GLY A 179 -7.71 21.77 -3.62
N LEU A 180 -7.66 21.02 -2.51
CA LEU A 180 -8.66 21.07 -1.46
C LEU A 180 -8.38 22.20 -0.46
N LEU A 181 -7.21 22.16 0.19
CA LEU A 181 -6.89 23.09 1.28
C LEU A 181 -6.40 24.44 0.79
N LEU A 182 -5.63 24.53 -0.29
CA LEU A 182 -4.99 25.79 -0.69
C LEU A 182 -5.78 26.54 -1.77
N GLU A 183 -6.29 25.84 -2.78
CA GLU A 183 -6.93 26.46 -3.94
C GLU A 183 -8.47 26.44 -3.89
N SER A 184 -9.08 25.58 -3.05
CA SER A 184 -10.53 25.35 -2.98
C SER A 184 -11.17 24.97 -4.33
N ARG A 185 -10.40 24.38 -5.26
CA ARG A 185 -10.85 23.99 -6.61
C ARG A 185 -10.86 22.47 -6.75
N LEU A 186 -11.89 21.86 -6.17
CA LEU A 186 -12.14 20.43 -6.35
C LEU A 186 -12.66 20.13 -7.76
N PRO A 187 -12.13 19.10 -8.44
CA PRO A 187 -12.75 18.57 -9.65
C PRO A 187 -13.99 17.76 -9.23
N TRP A 188 -15.11 18.46 -9.02
CA TRP A 188 -16.37 17.86 -8.54
C TRP A 188 -16.93 16.80 -9.49
N ALA A 189 -16.73 16.95 -10.80
CA ALA A 189 -17.21 16.01 -11.80
C ALA A 189 -16.68 14.58 -11.59
N PRO A 190 -15.36 14.31 -11.53
CA PRO A 190 -14.86 12.96 -11.28
C PRO A 190 -15.25 12.43 -9.89
N ILE A 191 -15.38 13.28 -8.87
CA ILE A 191 -15.84 12.87 -7.53
C ILE A 191 -17.29 12.36 -7.59
N GLN A 192 -18.18 13.10 -8.27
CA GLN A 192 -19.57 12.71 -8.45
C GLN A 192 -19.71 11.42 -9.27
N VAL A 193 -18.91 11.27 -10.33
CA VAL A 193 -18.85 10.03 -11.12
C VAL A 193 -18.41 8.86 -10.23
N GLY A 194 -17.35 9.02 -9.44
CA GLY A 194 -16.88 8.00 -8.51
C GLY A 194 -17.96 7.60 -7.49
N LEU A 195 -18.67 8.57 -6.92
CA LEU A 195 -19.78 8.33 -5.99
C LEU A 195 -20.93 7.55 -6.66
N LEU A 196 -21.33 7.93 -7.87
CA LEU A 196 -22.40 7.25 -8.62
C LEU A 196 -22.01 5.81 -8.98
N VAL A 197 -20.78 5.60 -9.44
CA VAL A 197 -20.26 4.25 -9.75
C VAL A 197 -20.21 3.40 -8.49
N GLY A 198 -19.72 3.95 -7.37
CA GLY A 198 -19.66 3.25 -6.08
C GLY A 198 -21.05 2.86 -5.55
N LEU A 199 -22.00 3.79 -5.54
CA LEU A 199 -23.39 3.52 -5.15
C LEU A 199 -24.04 2.49 -6.06
N GLY A 200 -23.80 2.57 -7.38
CA GLY A 200 -24.27 1.59 -8.35
C GLY A 200 -23.70 0.19 -8.08
N ALA A 201 -22.41 0.09 -7.77
CA ALA A 201 -21.76 -1.17 -7.44
C ALA A 201 -22.33 -1.81 -6.17
N VAL A 202 -22.54 -1.02 -5.11
CA VAL A 202 -23.16 -1.49 -3.86
C VAL A 202 -24.61 -1.90 -4.09
N ALA A 203 -25.38 -1.13 -4.86
CA ALA A 203 -26.75 -1.48 -5.21
C ALA A 203 -26.82 -2.81 -5.98
N MET A 204 -25.91 -3.02 -6.93
CA MET A 204 -25.78 -4.26 -7.70
C MET A 204 -25.37 -5.44 -6.81
N GLU A 205 -24.48 -5.23 -5.84
CA GLU A 205 -24.13 -6.25 -4.85
C GLU A 205 -25.34 -6.68 -4.02
N VAL A 206 -26.06 -5.70 -3.44
CA VAL A 206 -27.23 -5.96 -2.59
C VAL A 206 -28.37 -6.61 -3.38
N LEU A 207 -28.62 -6.17 -4.62
CA LEU A 207 -29.66 -6.73 -5.47
C LEU A 207 -29.28 -8.10 -6.03
N GLY A 208 -28.01 -8.29 -6.37
CA GLY A 208 -27.44 -9.56 -6.81
C GLY A 208 -27.49 -10.63 -5.72
N ALA A 209 -27.17 -10.25 -4.48
CA ALA A 209 -27.22 -11.15 -3.33
C ALA A 209 -28.61 -11.76 -3.14
N LYS A 210 -29.69 -10.99 -3.37
CA LYS A 210 -31.09 -11.49 -3.34
C LYS A 210 -31.41 -12.51 -4.43
N ARG A 211 -30.62 -12.55 -5.51
CA ARG A 211 -30.77 -13.47 -6.65
C ARG A 211 -29.72 -14.60 -6.64
N GLY A 212 -28.93 -14.72 -5.58
CA GLY A 212 -27.85 -15.70 -5.47
C GLY A 212 -26.56 -15.35 -6.25
N LEU A 213 -26.46 -14.13 -6.78
CA LEU A 213 -25.27 -13.62 -7.47
C LEU A 213 -24.41 -12.83 -6.48
N MET A 214 -23.18 -13.29 -6.23
CA MET A 214 -22.20 -12.54 -5.43
C MET A 214 -21.37 -11.65 -6.34
N LEU A 215 -21.71 -10.37 -6.39
CA LEU A 215 -20.97 -9.32 -7.11
C LEU A 215 -20.35 -8.37 -6.08
N PRO A 216 -19.21 -8.72 -5.45
CA PRO A 216 -18.63 -7.90 -4.41
C PRO A 216 -18.21 -6.53 -4.97
N SER A 217 -18.85 -5.45 -4.51
CA SER A 217 -18.54 -4.07 -4.90
C SER A 217 -17.09 -3.70 -4.60
N MET A 218 -16.53 -4.28 -3.54
CA MET A 218 -15.13 -4.14 -3.17
C MET A 218 -14.16 -4.66 -4.24
N ALA A 219 -14.50 -5.75 -4.95
CA ALA A 219 -13.65 -6.26 -6.02
C ALA A 219 -13.62 -5.30 -7.22
N LEU A 220 -14.76 -4.68 -7.55
CA LEU A 220 -14.82 -3.64 -8.57
C LEU A 220 -14.00 -2.41 -8.15
N ALA A 221 -14.13 -1.96 -6.89
CA ALA A 221 -13.39 -0.82 -6.37
C ALA A 221 -11.87 -1.04 -6.45
N VAL A 222 -11.39 -2.22 -6.03
CA VAL A 222 -9.98 -2.62 -6.16
C VAL A 222 -9.54 -2.66 -7.63
N GLY A 223 -10.39 -3.17 -8.53
CA GLY A 223 -10.11 -3.22 -9.96
C GLY A 223 -10.00 -1.83 -10.63
N ILE A 224 -10.81 -0.87 -10.21
CA ILE A 224 -10.72 0.54 -10.68
C ILE A 224 -9.49 1.24 -10.09
N TYR A 225 -9.10 0.87 -8.87
CA TYR A 225 -7.98 1.45 -8.15
C TYR A 225 -6.61 1.05 -8.72
N LEU A 226 -6.45 -0.21 -9.14
CA LEU A 226 -5.18 -0.71 -9.67
C LEU A 226 -4.95 -0.24 -11.11
N PRO A 227 -3.76 0.28 -11.45
CA PRO A 227 -3.44 0.62 -12.82
C PRO A 227 -3.54 -0.61 -13.74
N ALA A 228 -4.16 -0.44 -14.91
CA ALA A 228 -4.39 -1.52 -15.85
C ALA A 228 -3.10 -2.26 -16.26
N PHE A 229 -1.96 -1.57 -16.29
CA PHE A 229 -0.66 -2.18 -16.60
C PHE A 229 -0.18 -3.18 -15.53
N ILE A 230 -0.49 -2.95 -14.25
CA ILE A 230 -0.21 -3.92 -13.18
C ILE A 230 -1.06 -5.17 -13.41
N GLY A 231 -2.35 -4.98 -13.73
CA GLY A 231 -3.25 -6.07 -14.06
C GLY A 231 -2.77 -6.90 -15.27
N LEU A 232 -2.24 -6.24 -16.30
CA LEU A 232 -1.68 -6.92 -17.47
C LEU A 232 -0.45 -7.75 -17.12
N GLY A 233 0.47 -7.23 -16.30
CA GLY A 233 1.64 -7.98 -15.82
C GLY A 233 1.24 -9.24 -15.04
N ILE A 234 0.26 -9.12 -14.14
CA ILE A 234 -0.29 -10.26 -13.40
C ILE A 234 -0.93 -11.27 -14.37
N LEU A 235 -1.69 -10.81 -15.36
CA LEU A 235 -2.34 -11.65 -16.36
C LEU A 235 -1.31 -12.44 -17.19
N VAL A 236 -0.23 -11.78 -17.64
CA VAL A 236 0.85 -12.42 -18.39
C VAL A 236 1.54 -13.49 -17.54
N GLY A 237 1.89 -13.16 -16.29
CA GLY A 237 2.49 -14.12 -15.35
C GLY A 237 1.57 -15.32 -15.07
N ALA A 238 0.28 -15.08 -14.84
CA ALA A 238 -0.72 -16.12 -14.63
C ALA A 238 -0.92 -17.00 -15.88
N GLY A 239 -0.90 -16.39 -17.07
CA GLY A 239 -0.95 -17.10 -18.35
C GLY A 239 0.25 -18.01 -18.55
N ALA A 240 1.46 -17.51 -18.32
CA ALA A 240 2.69 -18.29 -18.41
C ALA A 240 2.67 -19.50 -17.44
N ARG A 241 2.21 -19.27 -16.21
CA ARG A 241 2.02 -20.35 -15.21
C ARG A 241 1.01 -21.40 -15.69
N ARG A 242 -0.15 -20.96 -16.19
CA ARG A 242 -1.19 -21.88 -16.69
C ARG A 242 -0.69 -22.73 -17.86
N LEU A 243 0.12 -22.17 -18.75
CA LEU A 243 0.75 -22.90 -19.86
C LEU A 243 1.82 -23.89 -19.36
N ALA A 244 2.55 -23.57 -18.29
CA ALA A 244 3.55 -24.44 -17.69
C ALA A 244 2.93 -25.62 -16.91
N GLU A 245 1.89 -25.37 -16.10
CA GLU A 245 1.20 -26.37 -15.27
C GLU A 245 0.24 -27.27 -16.08
N GLY A 246 -0.27 -26.76 -17.20
CA GLY A 246 -1.29 -27.44 -18.00
C GLY A 246 -2.67 -27.47 -17.32
N PRO A 247 -3.74 -27.81 -18.05
CA PRO A 247 -5.11 -27.73 -17.54
C PRO A 247 -5.44 -28.74 -16.43
N SER A 248 -4.66 -29.82 -16.28
CA SER A 248 -4.95 -30.92 -15.35
C SER A 248 -4.45 -30.72 -13.92
N LYS A 249 -3.56 -29.75 -13.66
CA LYS A 249 -2.96 -29.52 -12.33
C LYS A 249 -3.06 -28.07 -11.84
N ALA A 250 -3.92 -27.26 -12.45
CA ALA A 250 -4.15 -25.82 -12.17
C ALA A 250 -4.66 -25.48 -10.73
N GLY A 251 -4.57 -26.41 -9.78
CA GLY A 251 -4.93 -26.24 -8.38
C GLY A 251 -3.95 -26.85 -7.37
N GLN A 252 -2.87 -27.50 -7.83
CA GLN A 252 -1.75 -27.84 -6.95
C GLN A 252 -0.91 -26.58 -6.79
N GLY A 253 -0.62 -26.21 -5.53
CA GLY A 253 -0.11 -24.89 -5.14
C GLY A 253 1.05 -24.39 -6.01
N ALA A 254 1.14 -23.07 -6.15
CA ALA A 254 2.20 -22.41 -6.90
C ALA A 254 3.57 -22.99 -6.54
N THR A 255 4.41 -23.20 -7.56
CA THR A 255 5.76 -23.68 -7.33
C THR A 255 6.50 -22.68 -6.46
N HIS A 256 6.80 -23.04 -5.20
CA HIS A 256 7.50 -22.15 -4.25
C HIS A 256 8.78 -21.54 -4.86
N GLU A 257 9.46 -22.32 -5.70
CA GLU A 257 10.68 -21.94 -6.41
C GLU A 257 10.46 -20.79 -7.41
N SER A 258 9.33 -20.76 -8.12
CA SER A 258 8.99 -19.68 -9.06
C SER A 258 8.70 -18.37 -8.33
N ILE A 259 7.95 -18.43 -7.22
CA ILE A 259 7.65 -17.26 -6.37
C ILE A 259 8.95 -16.71 -5.77
N LEU A 260 9.80 -17.58 -5.23
CA LEU A 260 11.07 -17.18 -4.63
C LEU A 260 12.00 -16.54 -5.67
N THR A 261 12.05 -17.08 -6.88
CA THR A 261 12.86 -16.56 -7.98
C THR A 261 12.38 -15.18 -8.44
N SER A 262 11.07 -14.98 -8.58
CA SER A 262 10.49 -13.65 -8.87
C SER A 262 10.76 -12.65 -7.75
N ALA A 263 10.54 -13.03 -6.49
CA ALA A 263 10.79 -12.16 -5.34
C ALA A 263 12.27 -11.76 -5.22
N GLY A 264 13.18 -12.69 -5.50
CA GLY A 264 14.62 -12.44 -5.54
C GLY A 264 15.01 -11.47 -6.64
N MET A 265 14.42 -11.59 -7.84
CA MET A 265 14.68 -10.64 -8.94
C MET A 265 14.14 -9.24 -8.66
N ILE A 266 12.94 -9.11 -8.09
CA ILE A 266 12.36 -7.81 -7.71
C ILE A 266 13.25 -7.14 -6.65
N THR A 267 13.59 -7.87 -5.58
CA THR A 267 14.47 -7.36 -4.52
C THR A 267 15.86 -7.03 -5.03
N GLY A 268 16.40 -7.88 -5.93
CA GLY A 268 17.73 -7.69 -6.52
C GLY A 268 17.81 -6.46 -7.41
N ALA A 269 16.78 -6.19 -8.22
CA ALA A 269 16.69 -4.97 -9.03
C ALA A 269 16.68 -3.72 -8.14
N ALA A 270 15.81 -3.69 -7.12
CA ALA A 270 15.74 -2.57 -6.18
C ALA A 270 17.06 -2.35 -5.41
N ALA A 271 17.72 -3.44 -4.99
CA ALA A 271 19.03 -3.36 -4.33
C ALA A 271 20.11 -2.83 -5.28
N PHE A 272 20.10 -3.23 -6.55
CA PHE A 272 21.04 -2.75 -7.55
C PHE A 272 20.85 -1.25 -7.84
N GLU A 273 19.60 -0.79 -7.99
CA GLU A 273 19.30 0.65 -8.15
C GLU A 273 19.77 1.48 -6.95
N LEU A 274 19.61 0.96 -5.73
CA LEU A 274 20.13 1.62 -4.52
C LEU A 274 21.66 1.72 -4.55
N LEU A 275 22.35 0.66 -4.96
CA LEU A 275 23.82 0.67 -5.10
C LEU A 275 24.29 1.67 -6.18
N LEU A 276 23.57 1.76 -7.29
CA LEU A 276 23.82 2.77 -8.32
C LEU A 276 23.61 4.19 -7.79
N GLY A 277 22.52 4.43 -7.06
CA GLY A 277 22.25 5.72 -6.42
C GLY A 277 23.34 6.13 -5.42
N LEU A 278 23.84 5.16 -4.63
CA LEU A 278 25.01 5.38 -3.76
C LEU A 278 26.26 5.69 -4.59
N GLY A 279 26.49 5.01 -5.71
CA GLY A 279 27.58 5.32 -6.63
C GLY A 279 27.53 6.77 -7.13
N ILE A 280 26.36 7.24 -7.56
CA ILE A 280 26.18 8.62 -8.02
C ILE A 280 26.55 9.62 -6.91
N LEU A 281 26.10 9.37 -5.68
CA LEU A 281 26.46 10.18 -4.49
C LEU A 281 27.97 10.23 -4.21
N PHE A 282 28.69 9.14 -4.44
CA PHE A 282 30.15 9.08 -4.28
C PHE A 282 30.93 9.64 -5.48
N GLY A 283 30.25 10.27 -6.45
CA GLY A 283 30.89 10.99 -7.55
C GLY A 283 31.07 10.17 -8.83
N PHE A 284 30.40 9.01 -8.97
CA PHE A 284 30.31 8.34 -10.27
C PHE A 284 29.46 9.18 -11.23
N ARG A 285 30.01 9.50 -12.41
CA ARG A 285 29.25 10.23 -13.45
C ARG A 285 28.14 9.34 -13.99
N GLN A 286 26.92 9.89 -14.10
CA GLN A 286 25.77 9.21 -14.73
C GLN A 286 26.10 8.70 -16.15
N GLU A 287 26.93 9.42 -16.90
CA GLU A 287 27.42 9.02 -18.24
C GLU A 287 28.18 7.67 -18.23
N ALA A 288 28.91 7.35 -17.15
CA ALA A 288 29.59 6.07 -17.00
C ALA A 288 28.63 4.91 -16.66
N LEU A 289 27.39 5.25 -16.28
CA LEU A 289 26.32 4.33 -15.92
C LEU A 289 25.28 4.17 -17.05
N GLU A 290 25.45 4.84 -18.20
CA GLU A 290 24.54 4.71 -19.37
C GLU A 290 24.42 3.25 -19.86
N LEU A 291 25.43 2.41 -19.64
CA LEU A 291 25.36 0.97 -19.91
C LEU A 291 24.25 0.28 -19.11
N PHE A 292 23.94 0.79 -17.91
CA PHE A 292 22.92 0.29 -17.00
C PHE A 292 21.61 1.07 -17.08
N HIS A 293 21.59 2.21 -17.77
CA HIS A 293 20.40 3.01 -18.01
C HIS A 293 20.22 3.35 -19.50
N PRO A 294 20.17 2.33 -20.39
CA PRO A 294 20.05 2.55 -21.82
C PRO A 294 18.75 3.29 -22.14
N SER A 295 18.77 4.15 -23.16
CA SER A 295 17.61 4.90 -23.62
C SER A 295 17.21 4.51 -25.05
N GLY A 296 15.95 4.75 -25.42
CA GLY A 296 15.42 4.45 -26.75
C GLY A 296 15.28 2.95 -27.08
N LEU A 297 15.46 2.59 -28.35
CA LEU A 297 15.24 1.22 -28.85
C LEU A 297 16.06 0.14 -28.13
N THR A 298 17.26 0.47 -27.66
CA THR A 298 18.09 -0.46 -26.89
C THR A 298 17.49 -0.78 -25.53
N ALA A 299 16.84 0.20 -24.89
CA ALA A 299 16.16 0.01 -23.61
C ALA A 299 14.96 -0.93 -23.79
N ASP A 300 14.14 -0.69 -24.82
CA ASP A 300 12.97 -1.52 -25.12
C ASP A 300 13.40 -2.97 -25.43
N LEU A 301 14.43 -3.17 -26.26
CA LEU A 301 14.94 -4.50 -26.58
C LEU A 301 15.48 -5.23 -25.34
N LEU A 302 16.24 -4.54 -24.48
CA LEU A 302 16.75 -5.12 -23.24
C LEU A 302 15.62 -5.43 -22.25
N ALA A 303 14.60 -4.58 -22.17
CA ALA A 303 13.41 -4.84 -21.36
C ALA A 303 12.65 -6.08 -21.86
N TRP A 304 12.43 -6.20 -23.17
CA TRP A 304 11.81 -7.39 -23.76
C TRP A 304 12.65 -8.64 -23.54
N LEU A 305 13.97 -8.57 -23.70
CA LEU A 305 14.88 -9.68 -23.41
C LEU A 305 14.83 -10.09 -21.94
N GLY A 306 14.82 -9.12 -21.02
CA GLY A 306 14.70 -9.35 -19.57
C GLY A 306 13.38 -10.01 -19.21
N ILE A 307 12.26 -9.50 -19.72
CA ILE A 307 10.92 -10.08 -19.53
C ILE A 307 10.87 -11.51 -20.09
N SER A 308 11.46 -11.73 -21.28
CA SER A 308 11.50 -13.05 -21.93
C SER A 308 12.34 -14.05 -21.13
N ALA A 309 13.50 -13.62 -20.64
CA ALA A 309 14.39 -14.43 -19.81
C ALA A 309 13.72 -14.78 -18.47
N LEU A 310 13.06 -13.81 -17.82
CA LEU A 310 12.27 -14.03 -16.62
C LEU A 310 11.15 -15.05 -16.88
N ALA A 311 10.36 -14.85 -17.93
CA ALA A 311 9.28 -15.77 -18.29
C ALA A 311 9.81 -17.20 -18.55
N LEU A 312 10.96 -17.32 -19.21
CA LEU A 312 11.61 -18.61 -19.47
C LEU A 312 12.10 -19.27 -18.17
N ILE A 313 12.75 -18.52 -17.28
CA ILE A 313 13.22 -19.03 -15.98
C ILE A 313 12.03 -19.53 -15.15
N LEU A 314 10.94 -18.76 -15.09
CA LEU A 314 9.73 -19.15 -14.38
C LEU A 314 9.08 -20.40 -14.99
N PHE A 315 9.05 -20.49 -16.32
CA PHE A 315 8.57 -21.67 -17.03
C PHE A 315 9.40 -22.92 -16.72
N ILE A 316 10.74 -22.80 -16.75
CA ILE A 316 11.66 -23.90 -16.43
C ILE A 316 11.49 -24.35 -14.98
N ASN A 317 11.42 -23.41 -14.03
CA ASN A 317 11.26 -23.73 -12.62
C ASN A 317 9.91 -24.39 -12.35
N SER A 318 8.83 -23.91 -12.98
CA SER A 318 7.51 -24.53 -12.89
C SER A 318 7.51 -25.97 -13.44
N ARG A 319 8.22 -26.23 -14.55
CA ARG A 319 8.38 -27.57 -15.12
C ARG A 319 9.23 -28.51 -14.26
N ARG A 320 10.34 -28.03 -13.68
CA ARG A 320 11.25 -28.84 -12.86
C ARG A 320 10.59 -29.34 -11.59
N ALA A 321 9.81 -28.50 -10.92
CA ALA A 321 9.09 -28.94 -9.74
C ALA A 321 8.01 -29.99 -10.03
N GLN A 322 7.50 -30.06 -11.26
CA GLN A 322 6.60 -31.15 -11.67
C GLN A 322 7.31 -32.51 -11.75
N THR A 323 8.63 -32.53 -11.95
CA THR A 323 9.42 -33.77 -12.05
C THR A 323 9.91 -34.30 -10.71
N GLN A 324 9.82 -33.50 -9.63
CA GLN A 324 10.26 -33.89 -8.28
C GLN A 324 9.14 -34.43 -7.39
N HIS A 325 7.89 -34.47 -7.88
CA HIS A 325 6.72 -35.08 -7.24
C HIS A 325 6.14 -36.18 -8.11
#